data_AF-A0A2E8QQX9-F1
#
_entry.id   AF-A0A2E8QQX9-F1
#
_cell.length_a   1.000
_cell.length_b   1.000
_cell.length_c   1.000
_cell.angle_alpha   90.00
_cell.angle_beta   90.00
_cell.angle_gamma   90.00
#
_symmetry.space_group_name_H-M   'P 1'
#
loop_
_entity.id
_entity.type
_entity.pdbx_description
1 polymer ?
#
loop_
_entity_poly.entity_id
_entity_poly.type
_entity_poly.pdbx_seq_one_letter_code
_entity_poly.pdbx_strand_id
1 'polypeptide(L)'
;MSESRSRARTFSREALTRYEQDGFFFPLDVLDSGEVAVMRIQLEDFEERYESHPAVGHGAFRTSCHLFLPFLDDLIRHPAILDAVSSILGRDLLVWGTSFFTKEPRSADYVAWHQDLHYWGLDARDEVTAWVALSQASVESGCMCFLPASHIK
;
A
#
# COMPACT_ATOMS: atom_id res chain seq x y z
N MET A 1 21.99 -12.12 -22.34
CA MET A 1 21.81 -10.66 -22.28
C MET A 1 20.33 -10.37 -22.50
N SER A 2 19.59 -10.21 -21.42
CA SER A 2 18.19 -9.77 -21.46
C SER A 2 18.16 -8.43 -20.74
N GLU A 3 17.93 -7.36 -21.48
CA GLU A 3 17.78 -6.02 -20.92
C GLU A 3 16.46 -5.97 -20.14
N SER A 4 16.56 -6.05 -18.81
CA SER A 4 15.48 -5.71 -17.91
C SER A 4 15.14 -4.23 -18.11
N ARG A 5 14.02 -3.96 -18.77
CA ARG A 5 13.50 -2.60 -18.93
C ARG A 5 12.98 -2.15 -17.57
N SER A 6 13.81 -1.41 -16.84
CA SER A 6 13.32 -0.52 -15.77
C SER A 6 12.23 0.37 -16.37
N ARG A 7 10.97 0.07 -16.01
CA ARG A 7 9.80 0.89 -16.33
C ARG A 7 9.52 1.84 -15.17
N ALA A 8 10.56 2.51 -14.66
CA ALA A 8 10.35 3.66 -13.78
C ALA A 8 9.71 4.78 -14.61
N ARG A 9 8.38 4.75 -14.73
CA ARG A 9 7.62 5.94 -15.10
C ARG A 9 7.69 6.84 -13.89
N THR A 10 8.54 7.86 -13.97
CA THR A 10 8.60 8.96 -13.01
C THR A 10 7.18 9.44 -12.70
N PHE A 11 6.87 9.62 -11.42
CA PHE A 11 5.60 10.23 -11.00
C PHE A 11 5.49 11.61 -11.65
N SER A 12 4.61 11.73 -12.64
CA SER A 12 4.62 12.89 -13.53
C SER A 12 4.11 14.13 -12.81
N ARG A 13 4.43 15.33 -13.32
CA ARG A 13 3.89 16.57 -12.76
C ARG A 13 2.35 16.57 -12.79
N GLU A 14 1.75 15.99 -13.82
CA GLU A 14 0.30 15.86 -13.92
C GLU A 14 -0.27 14.92 -12.86
N ALA A 15 0.45 13.83 -12.53
CA ALA A 15 0.06 12.93 -11.45
C ALA A 15 0.14 13.62 -10.09
N LEU A 16 1.23 14.36 -9.84
CA LEU A 16 1.41 15.16 -8.63
C LEU A 16 0.33 16.24 -8.50
N THR A 17 0.03 16.97 -9.57
CA THR A 17 -1.05 17.99 -9.55
C THR A 17 -2.42 17.37 -9.25
N ARG A 18 -2.73 16.17 -9.77
CA ARG A 18 -3.97 15.47 -9.39
C ARG A 18 -3.96 15.06 -7.93
N TYR A 19 -2.85 14.52 -7.44
CA TYR A 19 -2.72 14.17 -6.02
C TYR A 19 -2.94 15.39 -5.12
N GLU A 20 -2.32 16.53 -5.43
CA GLU A 20 -2.48 17.78 -4.67
C GLU A 20 -3.93 18.29 -4.69
N GLN A 21 -4.64 18.14 -5.81
CA GLN A 21 -6.02 18.60 -5.99
C GLN A 21 -7.06 17.68 -5.34
N ASP A 22 -6.92 16.37 -5.55
CA ASP A 22 -7.93 15.37 -5.18
C ASP A 22 -7.63 14.71 -3.82
N GLY A 23 -6.38 14.76 -3.36
CA GLY A 23 -5.92 14.12 -2.12
C GLY A 23 -5.52 12.65 -2.28
N PHE A 24 -5.57 12.13 -3.50
CA PHE A 24 -5.17 10.76 -3.86
C PHE A 24 -4.79 10.68 -5.34
N PHE A 25 -4.08 9.62 -5.74
CA PHE A 25 -3.81 9.34 -7.14
C PHE A 25 -3.87 7.84 -7.42
N PHE A 26 -4.63 7.45 -8.44
CA PHE A 26 -4.63 6.11 -9.01
C PHE A 26 -5.07 6.19 -10.48
N PRO A 27 -4.72 5.21 -11.33
CA PRO A 27 -3.83 4.07 -11.07
C PRO A 27 -2.34 4.45 -11.09
N LEU A 28 -1.52 3.69 -10.36
CA LEU A 28 -0.06 3.70 -10.44
C LEU A 28 0.41 2.25 -10.68
N ASP A 29 1.04 2.01 -11.83
CA ASP A 29 1.59 0.70 -12.17
C ASP A 29 2.88 0.45 -11.37
N VAL A 30 2.80 -0.36 -10.31
CA VAL A 30 3.94 -0.73 -9.46
C VAL A 30 4.46 -2.12 -9.78
N LEU A 31 3.55 -3.10 -9.82
CA LEU A 31 3.85 -4.52 -10.00
C LEU A 31 3.15 -5.05 -11.25
N ASP A 32 3.80 -5.99 -11.95
CA ASP A 32 3.14 -6.80 -12.96
C ASP A 32 2.39 -7.99 -12.37
N SER A 33 1.62 -8.71 -13.19
CA SER A 33 0.79 -9.83 -12.73
C SER A 33 1.60 -11.02 -12.20
N GLY A 34 2.84 -11.20 -12.66
CA GLY A 34 3.75 -12.23 -12.17
C GLY A 34 4.30 -11.87 -10.80
N GLU A 35 4.74 -10.63 -10.62
CA GLU A 35 5.19 -10.11 -9.33
C GLU A 35 4.07 -10.17 -8.28
N VAL A 36 2.85 -9.76 -8.66
CA VAL A 36 1.66 -9.88 -7.80
C VAL A 36 1.40 -11.34 -7.42
N ALA A 37 1.49 -12.28 -8.36
CA ALA A 37 1.26 -13.69 -8.09
C ALA A 37 2.30 -14.26 -7.10
N VAL A 38 3.58 -13.91 -7.26
CA VAL A 38 4.65 -14.35 -6.35
C VAL A 38 4.43 -13.79 -4.94
N MET A 39 4.15 -12.49 -4.82
CA MET A 39 3.90 -11.87 -3.51
C MET A 39 2.67 -12.47 -2.83
N ARG A 40 1.61 -12.78 -3.60
CA ARG A 40 0.42 -13.41 -3.04
C ARG A 40 0.71 -14.82 -2.51
N ILE A 41 1.46 -15.64 -3.24
CA ILE A 41 1.89 -16.96 -2.76
C ILE A 41 2.69 -16.83 -1.45
N GLN A 42 3.62 -15.88 -1.38
CA GLN A 42 4.42 -15.66 -0.16
C GLN A 42 3.58 -15.22 1.04
N LEU A 43 2.53 -14.42 0.82
CA LEU A 43 1.58 -14.02 1.85
C LEU A 43 0.74 -15.22 2.32
N GLU A 44 0.16 -15.98 1.39
CA GLU A 44 -0.66 -17.16 1.67
C GLU A 44 0.15 -18.24 2.42
N ASP A 45 1.38 -18.53 1.97
CA ASP A 45 2.30 -19.46 2.64
C ASP A 45 2.64 -19.01 4.08
N PHE A 46 2.80 -17.70 4.28
CA PHE A 46 3.04 -17.14 5.60
C PHE A 46 1.80 -17.31 6.49
N GLU A 47 0.62 -16.93 5.99
CA GLU A 47 -0.64 -17.05 6.73
C GLU A 47 -0.86 -18.50 7.16
N GLU A 48 -0.75 -19.47 6.25
CA GLU A 48 -0.93 -20.90 6.55
C GLU A 48 0.07 -21.39 7.62
N ARG A 49 1.34 -21.00 7.51
CA ARG A 49 2.39 -21.48 8.42
C ARG A 49 2.29 -20.90 9.83
N TYR A 50 1.76 -19.69 9.96
CA TYR A 50 1.79 -18.94 11.22
C TYR A 50 0.41 -18.56 11.77
N GLU A 51 -0.69 -19.00 11.16
CA GLU A 51 -2.07 -18.75 11.63
C GLU A 51 -2.26 -19.09 13.12
N SER A 52 -1.73 -20.23 13.55
CA SER A 52 -1.82 -20.72 14.93
C SER A 52 -0.75 -20.16 15.88
N HIS A 53 0.18 -19.34 15.37
CA HIS A 53 1.30 -18.85 16.14
C HIS A 53 0.85 -17.71 17.07
N PRO A 54 1.09 -17.77 18.40
CA PRO A 54 0.55 -16.80 19.36
C PRO A 54 0.91 -15.33 19.06
N ALA A 55 2.09 -15.08 18.49
CA ALA A 55 2.51 -13.73 18.11
C ALA A 55 1.84 -13.22 16.82
N VAL A 56 1.32 -14.10 15.97
CA VAL A 56 0.74 -13.76 14.65
C VAL A 56 -0.79 -13.80 14.71
N GLY A 57 -1.37 -14.86 15.29
CA GLY A 57 -2.80 -15.11 15.37
C GLY A 57 -3.60 -14.12 16.23
N HIS A 58 -2.95 -13.29 17.04
CA HIS A 58 -3.60 -12.21 17.81
C HIS A 58 -3.60 -10.85 17.08
N GLY A 59 -3.28 -10.81 15.79
CA GLY A 59 -3.35 -9.60 14.97
C GLY A 59 -2.08 -8.75 14.98
N ALA A 60 -1.03 -9.13 15.71
CA ALA A 60 0.28 -8.46 15.64
C ALA A 60 0.95 -8.64 14.26
N PHE A 61 0.49 -9.61 13.46
CA PHE A 61 0.86 -9.77 12.07
C PHE A 61 0.37 -8.65 11.16
N ARG A 62 -0.61 -7.84 11.59
CA ARG A 62 -1.22 -6.83 10.72
C ARG A 62 -0.48 -5.50 10.71
N THR A 63 0.56 -5.31 11.53
CA THR A 63 1.30 -4.05 11.59
C THR A 63 2.81 -4.28 11.49
N SER A 64 3.47 -3.39 10.75
CA SER A 64 4.92 -3.37 10.53
C SER A 64 5.53 -4.68 10.01
N CYS A 65 4.77 -5.43 9.19
CA CYS A 65 5.21 -6.70 8.63
C CYS A 65 6.48 -6.61 7.78
N HIS A 66 6.82 -5.43 7.25
CA HIS A 66 8.07 -5.19 6.52
C HIS A 66 9.32 -5.48 7.37
N LEU A 67 9.21 -5.48 8.70
CA LEU A 67 10.32 -5.80 9.60
C LEU A 67 10.71 -7.29 9.61
N PHE A 68 9.82 -8.17 9.15
CA PHE A 68 10.03 -9.63 9.20
C PHE A 68 9.58 -10.40 7.95
N LEU A 69 9.02 -9.72 6.95
CA LEU A 69 8.70 -10.28 5.63
C LEU A 69 9.61 -9.67 4.55
N PRO A 70 10.63 -10.39 4.05
CA PRO A 70 11.57 -9.85 3.06
C PRO A 70 10.90 -9.31 1.79
N PHE A 71 9.87 -9.98 1.29
CA PHE A 71 9.17 -9.52 0.09
C PHE A 71 8.46 -8.18 0.27
N LEU A 72 8.02 -7.87 1.51
CA LEU A 72 7.39 -6.60 1.82
C LEU A 72 8.44 -5.52 2.07
N ASP A 73 9.57 -5.88 2.67
CA ASP A 73 10.76 -5.02 2.81
C ASP A 73 11.31 -4.58 1.43
N ASP A 74 11.29 -5.47 0.44
CA ASP A 74 11.59 -5.15 -0.95
C ASP A 74 10.52 -4.23 -1.56
N LEU A 75 9.23 -4.52 -1.33
CA LEU A 75 8.12 -3.73 -1.87
C LEU A 75 8.12 -2.29 -1.35
N ILE A 76 8.35 -2.05 -0.04
CA ILE A 76 8.40 -0.68 0.49
C ILE A 76 9.55 0.15 -0.10
N ARG A 77 10.57 -0.49 -0.68
CA ARG A 77 11.69 0.16 -1.37
C ARG A 77 11.55 0.11 -2.90
N HIS A 78 10.39 -0.31 -3.41
CA HIS A 78 10.18 -0.42 -4.84
C HIS A 78 10.35 0.96 -5.51
N PRO A 79 11.12 1.09 -6.61
CA PRO A 79 11.42 2.39 -7.22
C PRO A 79 10.19 3.20 -7.59
N ALA A 80 9.14 2.56 -8.13
CA ALA A 80 7.90 3.26 -8.49
C ALA A 80 7.17 3.85 -7.26
N ILE A 81 7.25 3.20 -6.10
CA ILE A 81 6.67 3.70 -4.84
C ILE A 81 7.54 4.85 -4.32
N LEU A 82 8.85 4.65 -4.24
CA LEU A 82 9.77 5.68 -3.75
C LEU A 82 9.74 6.94 -4.62
N ASP A 83 9.66 6.81 -5.95
CA ASP A 83 9.55 7.94 -6.88
C ASP A 83 8.26 8.73 -6.63
N ALA A 84 7.12 8.05 -6.43
CA ALA A 84 5.85 8.69 -6.16
C ALA A 84 5.81 9.37 -4.79
N VAL A 85 6.15 8.63 -3.72
CA VAL A 85 6.11 9.13 -2.35
C VAL A 85 7.12 10.27 -2.15
N SER A 86 8.33 10.15 -2.70
CA SER A 86 9.33 11.22 -2.56
C SER A 86 9.01 12.47 -3.35
N SER A 87 8.19 12.37 -4.41
CA SER A 87 7.66 13.53 -5.11
C SER A 87 6.63 14.31 -4.27
N ILE A 88 6.02 13.65 -3.28
CA ILE A 88 5.00 14.24 -2.40
C ILE A 88 5.63 14.75 -1.10
N LEU A 89 6.40 13.90 -0.41
CA LEU A 89 6.94 14.17 0.93
C LEU A 89 8.41 14.64 0.94
N GLY A 90 9.11 14.56 -0.20
CA GLY A 90 10.55 14.76 -0.27
C GLY A 90 11.36 13.48 -0.08
N ARG A 91 12.69 13.60 -0.04
CA ARG A 91 13.59 12.43 -0.14
C ARG A 91 13.94 11.76 1.19
N ASP A 92 13.67 12.43 2.31
CA ASP A 92 13.94 11.89 3.65
C ASP A 92 12.68 11.19 4.15
N LEU A 93 12.58 9.89 3.82
CA LEU A 93 11.38 9.10 4.03
C LEU A 93 11.58 8.08 5.15
N LEU A 94 10.59 7.98 6.03
CA LEU A 94 10.48 6.92 7.04
C LEU A 94 9.26 6.06 6.72
N VAL A 95 9.43 4.74 6.71
CA VAL A 95 8.28 3.82 6.72
C VAL A 95 7.79 3.69 8.15
N TRP A 96 6.66 4.34 8.44
CA TRP A 96 6.04 4.28 9.77
C TRP A 96 5.47 2.89 10.09
N GLY A 97 4.82 2.27 9.11
CA GLY A 97 4.17 0.98 9.27
C GLY A 97 3.74 0.38 7.94
N THR A 98 3.46 -0.91 7.95
CA THR A 98 2.85 -1.63 6.84
C THR A 98 1.77 -2.56 7.38
N SER A 99 0.69 -2.70 6.64
CA SER A 99 -0.44 -3.54 7.04
C SER A 99 -1.04 -4.26 5.84
N PHE A 100 -1.44 -5.51 6.03
CA PHE A 100 -2.27 -6.20 5.05
C PHE A 100 -3.75 -5.93 5.31
N PHE A 101 -4.48 -5.60 4.25
CA PHE A 101 -5.92 -5.43 4.25
C PHE A 101 -6.58 -6.57 3.45
N THR A 102 -6.59 -7.76 4.05
CA THR A 102 -7.24 -8.95 3.46
C THR A 102 -8.75 -8.89 3.72
N LYS A 103 -9.55 -9.01 2.65
CA LYS A 103 -11.01 -9.11 2.73
C LYS A 103 -11.44 -10.49 2.24
N GLU A 104 -11.93 -11.31 3.16
CA GLU A 104 -12.42 -12.64 2.82
C GLU A 104 -13.73 -12.57 2.01
N PRO A 105 -13.93 -13.48 1.03
CA PRO A 105 -15.15 -13.53 0.25
C PRO A 105 -16.39 -13.66 1.14
N ARG A 106 -17.37 -12.78 0.93
CA ARG A 106 -18.65 -12.72 1.69
C ARG A 106 -18.47 -12.31 3.16
N SER A 107 -17.33 -11.74 3.54
CA SER A 107 -17.22 -11.07 4.85
C SER A 107 -18.21 -9.90 4.94
N ALA A 108 -18.73 -9.65 6.14
CA ALA A 108 -19.52 -8.47 6.45
C ALA A 108 -18.64 -7.26 6.84
N ASP A 109 -17.33 -7.45 6.93
CA ASP A 109 -16.39 -6.42 7.32
C ASP A 109 -16.33 -5.30 6.28
N TYR A 110 -16.33 -4.06 6.75
CA TYR A 110 -16.13 -2.88 5.92
C TYR A 110 -15.31 -1.85 6.68
N VAL A 111 -14.67 -0.97 5.91
CA VAL A 111 -13.95 0.19 6.44
C VAL A 111 -14.85 1.40 6.22
N ALA A 112 -15.26 2.03 7.32
CA ALA A 112 -16.09 3.24 7.26
C ALA A 112 -15.27 4.45 6.74
N TRP A 113 -15.95 5.53 6.35
CA TRP A 113 -15.28 6.78 6.00
C TRP A 113 -14.43 7.29 7.18
N HIS A 114 -13.16 7.56 6.92
CA HIS A 114 -12.20 8.09 7.90
C HIS A 114 -11.04 8.79 7.20
N GLN A 115 -10.16 9.43 7.99
CA GLN A 115 -8.87 9.97 7.56
C GLN A 115 -7.78 9.38 8.45
N ASP A 116 -6.72 8.85 7.83
CA ASP A 116 -5.62 8.14 8.53
C ASP A 116 -4.92 9.02 9.56
N LEU A 117 -4.72 10.31 9.26
CA LEU A 117 -4.05 11.31 10.10
C LEU A 117 -4.57 11.36 11.55
N HIS A 118 -5.85 11.04 11.78
CA HIS A 118 -6.42 11.03 13.12
C HIS A 118 -5.99 9.85 14.00
N TYR A 119 -5.36 8.83 13.42
CA TYR A 119 -4.99 7.60 14.14
C TYR A 119 -3.53 7.57 14.60
N TRP A 120 -2.64 8.32 13.94
CA TRP A 120 -1.19 8.12 14.10
C TRP A 120 -0.48 9.16 14.97
N GLY A 121 -1.14 10.26 15.32
CA GLY A 121 -0.58 11.29 16.20
C GLY A 121 0.62 12.04 15.61
N LEU A 122 0.79 11.98 14.28
CA LEU A 122 1.78 12.74 13.53
C LEU A 122 1.23 14.13 13.17
N ASP A 123 2.11 15.11 12.99
CA ASP A 123 1.72 16.45 12.57
C ASP A 123 1.20 16.43 11.12
N ALA A 124 0.14 17.20 10.87
CA ALA A 124 -0.94 16.76 9.98
C ALA A 124 -0.65 16.69 8.45
N ARG A 125 0.60 16.84 7.99
CA ARG A 125 0.91 16.99 6.55
C ARG A 125 2.06 16.16 6.00
N ASP A 126 2.76 15.40 6.84
CA ASP A 126 3.97 14.69 6.43
C ASP A 126 3.76 13.16 6.30
N GLU A 127 2.54 12.73 5.97
CA GLU A 127 2.17 11.32 5.83
C GLU A 127 1.51 11.02 4.48
N VAL A 128 1.86 9.87 3.89
CA VAL A 128 1.26 9.31 2.65
C VAL A 128 1.09 7.81 2.80
N THR A 129 -0.11 7.30 2.48
CA THR A 129 -0.38 5.87 2.36
C THR A 129 -0.20 5.41 0.91
N ALA A 130 0.75 4.49 0.67
CA ALA A 130 0.84 3.77 -0.60
C ALA A 130 0.07 2.44 -0.50
N TRP A 131 -1.09 2.37 -1.16
CA TRP A 131 -1.92 1.15 -1.18
C TRP A 131 -1.63 0.32 -2.44
N VAL A 132 -1.11 -0.90 -2.25
CA VAL A 132 -0.73 -1.80 -3.35
C VAL A 132 -1.68 -3.01 -3.39
N ALA A 133 -2.33 -3.21 -4.54
CA ALA A 133 -3.24 -4.33 -4.73
C ALA A 133 -2.46 -5.64 -4.99
N LEU A 134 -2.60 -6.65 -4.11
CA LEU A 134 -2.06 -8.01 -4.32
C LEU A 134 -3.10 -8.99 -4.91
N SER A 135 -4.31 -8.48 -5.16
CA SER A 135 -5.40 -9.16 -5.85
C SER A 135 -6.27 -8.12 -6.56
N GLN A 136 -7.22 -8.57 -7.40
CA GLN A 136 -8.12 -7.65 -8.07
C GLN A 136 -9.00 -6.90 -7.06
N ALA A 137 -8.86 -5.58 -7.04
CA ALA A 137 -9.65 -4.67 -6.21
C ALA A 137 -10.81 -4.08 -7.03
N SER A 138 -11.86 -4.88 -7.26
CA SER A 138 -13.09 -4.44 -7.92
C SER A 138 -14.07 -3.84 -6.92
N VAL A 139 -15.18 -3.29 -7.42
CA VAL A 139 -16.26 -2.80 -6.55
C VAL A 139 -16.84 -3.94 -5.72
N GLU A 140 -16.97 -5.13 -6.29
CA GLU A 140 -17.48 -6.33 -5.63
C GLU A 140 -16.52 -6.88 -4.57
N SER A 141 -15.20 -6.75 -4.75
CA SER A 141 -14.20 -7.14 -3.74
C SER A 141 -13.89 -6.02 -2.73
N GLY A 142 -14.56 -4.88 -2.84
CA GLY A 142 -14.47 -3.77 -1.90
C GLY A 142 -13.22 -2.92 -2.09
N CYS A 143 -13.01 -2.42 -3.32
CA CYS A 143 -11.96 -1.45 -3.64
C CYS A 143 -12.03 -0.19 -2.77
N MET A 144 -10.93 0.58 -2.75
CA MET A 144 -10.88 1.87 -2.07
C MET A 144 -11.91 2.84 -2.67
N CYS A 145 -12.47 3.70 -1.82
CA CYS A 145 -13.32 4.80 -2.21
C CYS A 145 -12.79 6.08 -1.56
N PHE A 146 -12.64 7.14 -2.35
CA PHE A 146 -12.12 8.41 -1.90
C PHE A 146 -13.14 9.52 -2.16
N LEU A 147 -13.21 10.49 -1.26
CA LEU A 147 -13.92 11.74 -1.50
C LEU A 147 -12.90 12.78 -1.98
N PRO A 148 -12.96 13.22 -3.25
CA PRO A 148 -12.00 14.19 -3.78
C PRO A 148 -11.96 15.49 -2.97
N ALA A 149 -10.75 16.02 -2.80
CA ALA A 149 -10.46 17.26 -2.08
C ALA A 149 -10.89 17.24 -0.59
N SER A 150 -11.05 16.06 0.01
CA SER A 150 -11.38 15.95 1.45
C SER A 150 -10.20 16.27 2.37
N HIS A 151 -8.96 16.25 1.88
CA HIS A 151 -7.73 16.58 2.62
C HIS A 151 -7.53 18.09 2.88
N ILE A 152 -8.29 18.96 2.20
CA ILE A 152 -8.21 20.43 2.34
C ILE A 152 -9.41 21.03 3.10
N LYS A 153 -10.30 20.19 3.63
CA LYS A 153 -11.46 20.61 4.43
C LYS A 153 -11.14 20.52 5.91
#